data_AF-A0ABD2JNS3-F1
#
_entry.id   AF-A0ABD2JNS3-F1
#
_cell.length_a   1.000
_cell.length_b   1.000
_cell.length_c   1.000
_cell.angle_alpha   90.00
_cell.angle_beta   90.00
_cell.angle_gamma   90.00
#
_symmetry.space_group_name_H-M   'P 1'
#
loop_
_entity.id
_entity.type
_entity.pdbx_description
1 polymer ?
#
loop_
_entity_poly.entity_id
_entity_poly.type
_entity_poly.pdbx_seq_one_letter_code
_entity_poly.pdbx_strand_id
1 'polypeptide(L)'
;MSAASPHVKSYVALDAAGECQWLLLTSANLSHSAWGKLEKGGTQLFIRSFELGVLMCLKDHNRQSPGGALFPPFDTPLTKYSAEDEPFLVDMLYPTKTDANGFRGAMDAQ
;
A
#
# COMPACT_ATOMS: atom_id res chain seq x y z
N MET A 1 17.61 3.81 5.10
CA MET A 1 16.50 3.26 4.29
C MET A 1 15.85 2.14 5.09
N SER A 2 14.52 2.04 5.05
CA SER A 2 13.82 0.86 5.58
C SER A 2 14.18 -0.37 4.73
N ALA A 3 14.40 -1.52 5.36
CA ALA A 3 14.88 -2.75 4.71
C ALA A 3 13.80 -3.83 4.56
N ALA A 4 12.56 -3.55 4.98
CA ALA A 4 11.45 -4.49 4.93
C ALA A 4 10.44 -4.05 3.86
N SER A 5 10.40 -4.77 2.74
CA SER A 5 9.40 -4.53 1.70
C SER A 5 7.99 -4.82 2.22
N PRO A 6 7.01 -3.92 1.99
CA PRO A 6 5.68 -4.07 2.54
C PRO A 6 4.89 -5.19 1.84
N HIS A 7 4.37 -6.13 2.60
CA HIS A 7 3.25 -6.99 2.18
C HIS A 7 1.90 -6.53 2.77
N VAL A 8 1.92 -5.52 3.66
CA VAL A 8 0.74 -4.86 4.23
C VAL A 8 0.05 -4.00 3.17
N LYS A 9 -1.29 -3.92 3.20
CA LYS A 9 -2.08 -3.02 2.37
C LYS A 9 -2.84 -2.07 3.26
N SER A 10 -2.57 -0.79 3.08
CA SER A 10 -3.18 0.29 3.86
C SER A 10 -3.65 1.41 2.94
N TYR A 11 -4.87 1.87 3.14
CA TYR A 11 -5.45 3.01 2.44
C TYR A 11 -5.73 4.09 3.49
N VAL A 12 -5.35 5.33 3.23
CA VAL A 12 -5.34 6.40 4.22
C VAL A 12 -5.86 7.68 3.60
N ALA A 13 -6.66 8.45 4.36
CA ALA A 13 -6.86 9.87 4.08
C ALA A 13 -6.07 10.72 5.07
N LEU A 14 -5.23 11.59 4.51
CA LEU A 14 -4.53 12.64 5.25
C LEU A 14 -5.22 13.98 4.97
N ASP A 15 -5.30 14.86 5.96
CA ASP A 15 -5.72 16.24 5.75
C ASP A 15 -4.56 17.13 5.24
N ALA A 16 -4.82 18.43 5.10
CA ALA A 16 -3.81 19.39 4.63
C ALA A 16 -2.60 19.55 5.58
N ALA A 17 -2.75 19.19 6.86
CA ALA A 17 -1.67 19.19 7.84
C ALA A 17 -0.92 17.84 7.89
N GLY A 18 -1.39 16.83 7.14
CA GLY A 18 -0.84 15.48 7.14
C GLY A 18 -1.42 14.59 8.25
N GLU A 19 -2.49 15.01 8.94
CA GLU A 19 -3.12 14.18 9.97
C GLU A 19 -4.04 13.12 9.35
N CYS A 20 -3.91 11.88 9.81
CA CYS A 20 -4.72 10.76 9.35
C CYS A 20 -6.17 10.83 9.85
N GLN A 21 -7.11 11.04 8.92
CA GLN A 21 -8.55 11.13 9.20
C GLN A 21 -9.21 9.75 9.26
N TRP A 22 -8.77 8.84 8.41
CA TRP A 22 -9.14 7.43 8.46
C TRP A 22 -8.03 6.55 7.89
N LEU A 23 -7.92 5.34 8.42
CA LEU A 23 -6.98 4.31 8.02
C LEU A 23 -7.75 3.00 7.82
N LEU A 24 -7.65 2.44 6.61
CA LEU A 24 -8.11 1.10 6.30
C LEU A 24 -6.91 0.17 6.20
N LEU A 25 -6.84 -0.81 7.09
CA LEU A 25 -5.90 -1.93 7.02
C LEU A 25 -6.62 -3.15 6.45
N THR A 26 -6.12 -3.74 5.36
CA THR A 26 -6.88 -4.75 4.60
C THR A 26 -5.98 -5.78 3.91
N SER A 27 -6.56 -6.88 3.44
CA SER A 27 -5.93 -7.81 2.50
C SER A 27 -5.95 -7.30 1.05
N ALA A 28 -6.85 -6.37 0.72
CA ALA A 28 -7.11 -5.90 -0.64
C ALA A 28 -5.94 -5.11 -1.27
N ASN A 29 -5.28 -5.71 -2.27
CA ASN A 29 -4.37 -4.99 -3.17
C ASN A 29 -5.13 -4.01 -4.08
N LEU A 30 -4.41 -3.08 -4.72
CA LEU A 30 -4.97 -2.17 -5.71
C LEU A 30 -5.32 -2.91 -7.01
N SER A 31 -6.50 -3.54 -7.04
CA SER A 31 -6.97 -4.34 -8.17
C SER A 31 -8.49 -4.34 -8.29
N HIS A 32 -9.01 -4.51 -9.51
CA HIS A 32 -10.44 -4.68 -9.74
C HIS A 32 -11.00 -5.96 -9.12
N SER A 33 -10.20 -7.02 -9.00
CA SER A 33 -10.65 -8.26 -8.37
C SER A 33 -10.97 -8.07 -6.89
N ALA A 34 -10.17 -7.27 -6.19
CA ALA A 34 -10.34 -6.97 -4.77
C ALA A 34 -11.43 -5.91 -4.51
N TRP A 35 -11.42 -4.81 -5.28
CA TRP A 35 -12.30 -3.65 -5.02
C TRP A 35 -13.61 -3.66 -5.83
N GLY A 36 -13.66 -4.49 -6.84
CA GLY A 36 -14.76 -4.57 -7.79
C GLY A 36 -14.65 -3.58 -8.95
N LYS A 37 -15.53 -3.80 -9.92
CA LYS A 37 -15.72 -2.93 -11.08
C LYS A 37 -17.22 -2.79 -11.35
N LEU A 38 -17.67 -1.58 -11.70
CA LEU A 38 -19.04 -1.36 -12.13
C LEU A 38 -19.27 -1.95 -13.53
N GLU A 39 -20.34 -2.71 -13.66
CA GLU A 39 -20.78 -3.37 -14.89
C GLU A 39 -22.27 -3.11 -15.13
N LYS A 40 -22.80 -3.60 -16.26
CA LYS A 40 -24.23 -3.51 -16.63
C LYS A 40 -24.80 -2.09 -16.49
N GLY A 41 -24.09 -1.11 -17.05
CA GLY A 41 -24.51 0.30 -16.98
C GLY A 41 -24.47 0.90 -15.57
N GLY A 42 -23.63 0.38 -14.67
CA GLY A 42 -23.46 0.89 -13.32
C GLY A 42 -24.41 0.29 -12.27
N THR A 43 -25.19 -0.72 -12.66
CA THR A 43 -26.17 -1.37 -11.78
C THR A 43 -25.62 -2.58 -11.03
N GLN A 44 -24.43 -3.06 -11.40
CA GLN A 44 -23.78 -4.20 -10.77
C GLN A 44 -22.34 -3.84 -10.38
N LEU A 45 -21.98 -4.09 -9.12
CA LEU A 45 -20.58 -4.09 -8.67
C LEU A 45 -20.05 -5.52 -8.70
N PHE A 46 -19.10 -5.81 -9.59
CA PHE A 46 -18.55 -7.15 -9.79
C PHE A 46 -17.20 -7.32 -9.08
N ILE A 47 -17.15 -8.17 -8.05
CA ILE A 47 -15.97 -8.48 -7.21
C ILE A 47 -15.55 -9.94 -7.45
N ARG A 48 -14.25 -10.21 -7.52
CA ARG A 48 -13.71 -11.54 -7.87
C ARG A 48 -12.89 -12.21 -6.75
N SER A 49 -12.53 -11.46 -5.71
CA SER A 49 -11.72 -11.95 -4.58
C SER A 49 -12.47 -11.78 -3.26
N PHE A 50 -12.18 -12.67 -2.31
CA PHE A 50 -12.57 -12.48 -0.92
C PHE A 50 -11.50 -11.64 -0.22
N GLU A 51 -11.91 -10.50 0.31
CA GLU A 51 -11.02 -9.57 1.00
C GLU A 51 -11.66 -9.13 2.32
N LEU A 52 -10.84 -8.83 3.32
CA LEU A 52 -11.30 -8.33 4.61
C LEU A 52 -10.35 -7.25 5.12
N GLY A 53 -10.90 -6.24 5.79
CA GLY A 53 -10.13 -5.19 6.43
C GLY A 53 -10.89 -4.53 7.57
N VAL A 54 -10.16 -3.72 8.33
CA VAL A 54 -10.69 -2.92 9.45
C VAL A 54 -10.50 -1.45 9.11
N LEU A 55 -11.60 -0.69 9.13
CA LEU A 55 -11.59 0.76 8.98
C LEU A 55 -11.58 1.42 10.35
N MET A 56 -10.56 2.22 10.60
CA MET A 56 -10.45 3.07 11.78
C MET A 56 -10.69 4.52 11.36
N CYS A 57 -11.63 5.21 12.02
CA CYS A 57 -11.96 6.60 11.71
C CYS A 57 -11.66 7.50 12.91
N LEU A 58 -10.97 8.61 12.66
CA LEU A 58 -10.59 9.54 13.73
C LEU A 58 -11.81 10.12 14.47
N LYS A 59 -12.93 10.33 13.77
CA LYS A 59 -14.20 10.80 14.37
C LYS A 59 -14.79 9.83 15.41
N ASP A 60 -14.47 8.55 15.30
CA ASP A 60 -14.98 7.50 16.19
C ASP A 60 -14.03 7.32 17.40
N HIS A 61 -12.86 7.97 17.37
CA HIS A 61 -11.91 8.03 18.46
C HIS A 61 -11.93 9.42 19.11
N ASN A 62 -11.98 9.48 20.45
CA ASN A 62 -11.87 10.76 21.13
C ASN A 62 -10.43 11.30 20.94
N ARG A 63 -10.25 12.33 20.10
CA ARG A 63 -8.95 12.96 19.78
C ARG A 63 -8.15 13.38 21.01
N GLN A 64 -8.80 13.57 22.16
CA GLN A 64 -8.17 13.97 23.43
C GLN A 64 -7.66 12.79 24.26
N SER A 65 -7.97 11.55 23.88
CA SER A 65 -7.49 10.35 24.58
C SER A 65 -6.05 10.01 24.16
N PRO A 66 -5.19 9.57 25.10
CA PRO A 66 -3.88 8.99 24.75
C PRO A 66 -4.10 7.81 23.79
N GLY A 67 -3.56 7.89 22.57
CA GLY A 67 -3.78 6.89 21.51
C GLY A 67 -4.96 7.19 20.57
N GLY A 68 -5.59 8.36 20.67
CA GLY A 68 -6.68 8.78 19.77
C GLY A 68 -6.22 9.16 18.35
N ALA A 69 -4.91 9.27 18.10
CA ALA A 69 -4.36 9.54 16.78
C ALA A 69 -4.18 8.24 15.98
N LEU A 70 -4.50 8.29 14.69
CA LEU A 70 -4.27 7.19 13.76
C LEU A 70 -2.87 7.34 13.13
N PHE A 71 -2.09 6.27 13.15
CA PHE A 71 -0.72 6.25 12.61
C PHE A 71 -0.63 5.28 11.43
N PRO A 72 -0.43 5.78 10.20
CA PRO A 72 -0.11 4.93 9.06
C PRO A 72 1.19 4.13 9.28
N PRO A 73 1.32 2.91 8.73
CA PRO A 73 2.51 2.07 8.91
C PRO A 73 3.69 2.49 7.99
N PHE A 74 3.76 3.76 7.64
CA PHE A 74 4.75 4.34 6.73
C PHE A 74 4.96 5.82 7.06
N ASP A 75 6.09 6.37 6.60
CA ASP A 75 6.45 7.76 6.86
C ASP A 75 5.57 8.74 6.07
N THR A 76 5.22 9.86 6.72
CA THR A 76 4.50 10.98 6.11
C THR A 76 5.33 12.27 6.22
N PRO A 77 5.43 13.11 5.17
CA PRO A 77 4.78 12.97 3.87
C PRO A 77 5.41 11.87 2.99
N LEU A 78 4.63 11.37 2.04
CA LEU A 78 5.12 10.40 1.06
C LEU A 78 6.22 11.03 0.18
N THR A 79 7.29 10.27 -0.07
CA THR A 79 8.35 10.69 -0.98
C THR A 79 8.00 10.24 -2.39
N LYS A 80 7.92 11.18 -3.34
CA LYS A 80 7.67 10.88 -4.75
C LYS A 80 8.90 10.18 -5.35
N TYR A 81 8.66 9.23 -6.25
CA TYR A 81 9.70 8.64 -7.09
C TYR A 81 10.42 9.73 -7.88
N SER A 82 11.75 9.63 -7.93
CA SER A 82 12.62 10.41 -8.82
C SER A 82 12.46 9.98 -10.28
N ALA A 83 13.17 10.64 -11.20
CA ALA A 83 13.11 10.28 -12.61
C ALA A 83 13.84 8.96 -12.91
N GLU A 84 14.71 8.52 -12.00
CA GLU A 84 15.53 7.32 -12.09
C GLU A 84 14.91 6.12 -11.36
N ASP A 85 13.83 6.33 -10.59
CA ASP A 85 13.13 5.28 -9.86
C ASP A 85 12.16 4.52 -10.76
N GLU A 86 12.10 3.20 -10.59
CA GLU A 86 11.18 2.32 -11.29
C GLU A 86 10.41 1.45 -10.29
N PRO A 87 9.13 1.13 -10.56
CA PRO A 87 8.42 0.16 -9.73
C PRO A 87 9.07 -1.22 -9.85
N PHE A 88 9.10 -1.95 -8.74
CA PHE A 88 9.56 -3.34 -8.75
C PHE A 88 8.59 -4.22 -9.56
N LEU A 89 9.12 -4.98 -10.50
CA LEU A 89 8.41 -5.94 -11.33
C LEU A 89 9.03 -7.31 -11.10
N VAL A 90 8.25 -8.23 -10.53
CA VAL A 90 8.74 -9.55 -10.12
C VAL A 90 9.30 -10.39 -11.28
N ASP A 91 8.77 -10.19 -12.49
CA ASP A 91 9.15 -10.94 -13.69
C ASP A 91 10.25 -10.23 -14.53
N MET A 92 10.84 -9.15 -14.01
CA MET A 92 11.92 -8.42 -14.68
C MET A 92 13.30 -8.83 -14.17
N LEU A 93 14.27 -8.84 -15.08
CA LEU A 93 15.68 -9.01 -14.74
C LEU A 93 16.32 -7.66 -14.41
N TYR A 94 17.06 -7.61 -13.30
CA TYR A 94 17.78 -6.42 -12.83
C TYR A 94 19.30 -6.68 -12.83
N PRO A 95 19.96 -6.75 -14.00
CA PRO A 95 21.35 -7.25 -14.10
C PRO A 95 22.42 -6.22 -13.71
N THR A 96 22.05 -4.94 -13.57
CA THR A 96 23.00 -3.84 -13.45
C THR A 96 23.47 -3.59 -12.02
N LYS A 97 22.72 -4.06 -11.02
CA LYS A 97 23.01 -3.85 -9.59
C LYS A 97 22.81 -5.16 -8.84
N THR A 98 23.67 -5.40 -7.85
CA THR A 98 23.48 -6.49 -6.88
C THR A 98 22.48 -6.06 -5.81
N ASP A 99 21.69 -7.00 -5.32
CA ASP A 99 20.87 -6.79 -4.13
C ASP A 99 21.72 -6.71 -2.84
N ALA A 100 21.05 -6.58 -1.68
CA ALA A 100 21.71 -6.51 -0.38
C ALA A 100 22.49 -7.78 0.01
N ASN A 101 22.23 -8.91 -0.66
CA ASN A 101 22.90 -10.19 -0.45
C ASN A 101 23.98 -10.47 -1.52
N GLY A 102 24.20 -9.54 -2.46
CA GLY A 102 25.18 -9.70 -3.54
C GLY A 102 24.66 -10.42 -4.79
N PHE A 103 23.36 -10.73 -4.88
CA PHE A 103 22.75 -11.46 -5.99
C PHE A 103 22.29 -10.53 -7.13
N ARG A 104 22.47 -10.94 -8.39
CA ARG A 104 22.06 -10.20 -9.61
C ARG A 104 20.89 -10.84 -10.35
N GLY A 105 19.95 -11.44 -9.62
CA GLY A 105 18.83 -12.15 -10.24
C GLY A 105 19.28 -13.45 -10.94
N ALA A 106 18.50 -13.92 -11.91
CA ALA A 106 18.70 -15.22 -12.58
C ALA A 106 20.06 -15.42 -13.28
N MET A 107 20.94 -14.42 -13.36
CA MET A 107 22.29 -14.57 -13.89
C MET A 107 23.26 -15.32 -12.95
N ASP A 108 22.96 -15.36 -11.65
CA ASP A 108 23.80 -16.01 -10.64
C ASP A 108 23.24 -17.37 -10.17
N ALA A 109 22.14 -17.84 -10.77
CA ALA A 109 21.62 -19.19 -10.53
C ALA A 109 22.46 -20.21 -11.33
N GLN A 110 23.49 -20.76 -10.71
CA GLN A 110 24.26 -21.92 -11.20
C GLN A 110 23.57 -23.25 -10.88
#